data_AF-A0A5B7DYT5-F1
#
_entry.id   AF-A0A5B7DYT5-F1
#
_cell.length_a   1.000
_cell.length_b   1.000
_cell.length_c   1.000
_cell.angle_alpha   90.00
_cell.angle_beta   90.00
_cell.angle_gamma   90.00
#
_symmetry.space_group_name_H-M   'P 1'
#
loop_
_entity.id
_entity.type
_entity.pdbx_description
1 polymer ?
#
loop_
_entity_poly.entity_id
_entity_poly.type
_entity_poly.pdbx_seq_one_letter_code
_entity_poly.pdbx_strand_id
1 'polypeptide(L)'
;MTVMYFALEVAQFLYHVFPVVLGCLPLREDFEENSTVFECFLKLYQGQYPILAQNLVPVLRLAALVYSTKQADDKTNKLIQELVSSASRDFSEQFNSLVQSLEPEIVARLQAALAAAAPATSPTAS
;
A
#
# COMPACT_ATOMS: atom_id res chain seq x y z
N MET A 1 13.90 -21.39 -23.16
CA MET A 1 12.57 -21.92 -22.77
C MET A 1 12.45 -22.22 -21.27
N THR A 2 13.51 -22.65 -20.57
CA THR A 2 13.45 -22.99 -19.12
C THR A 2 13.25 -21.79 -18.19
N VAL A 3 13.86 -20.63 -18.49
CA VAL A 3 13.79 -19.43 -17.63
C VAL A 3 12.38 -18.80 -17.60
N MET A 4 11.63 -18.94 -18.70
CA MET A 4 10.28 -18.37 -18.83
C MET A 4 9.25 -19.19 -18.04
N TYR A 5 9.42 -20.52 -17.95
CA TYR A 5 8.57 -21.39 -17.13
C TYR A 5 8.77 -21.14 -15.64
N PHE A 6 10.02 -20.96 -15.20
CA PHE A 6 10.32 -20.64 -13.81
C PHE A 6 9.71 -19.30 -13.39
N ALA A 7 9.79 -18.28 -14.25
CA ALA A 7 9.12 -16.99 -14.02
C ALA A 7 7.57 -17.15 -13.97
N LEU A 8 7.00 -18.05 -14.78
CA LEU A 8 5.56 -18.32 -14.79
C LEU A 8 5.10 -19.02 -13.49
N GLU A 9 5.88 -19.97 -12.98
CA GLU A 9 5.58 -20.68 -11.73
C GLU A 9 5.71 -19.77 -10.50
N VAL A 10 6.73 -18.91 -10.45
CA VAL A 10 6.90 -17.93 -9.36
C VAL A 10 5.77 -16.89 -9.42
N ALA A 11 5.33 -16.48 -10.62
CA ALA A 11 4.18 -15.59 -10.77
C ALA A 11 2.88 -16.25 -10.26
N GLN A 12 2.63 -17.53 -10.57
CA GLN A 12 1.47 -18.27 -10.06
C GLN A 12 1.49 -18.39 -8.53
N PHE A 13 2.66 -18.61 -7.93
CA PHE A 13 2.80 -18.64 -6.48
C PHE A 13 2.37 -17.30 -5.85
N LEU A 14 2.81 -16.18 -6.40
CA LEU A 14 2.39 -14.86 -5.91
C LEU A 14 0.87 -14.68 -6.02
N TYR A 15 0.24 -15.11 -7.12
CA TYR A 15 -1.23 -15.04 -7.29
C TYR A 15 -2.02 -15.76 -6.21
N HIS A 16 -1.55 -16.91 -5.74
CA HIS A 16 -2.24 -17.67 -4.70
C HIS A 16 -1.84 -17.26 -3.29
N VAL A 17 -0.59 -16.86 -3.07
CA VAL A 17 -0.06 -16.58 -1.74
C VAL A 17 -0.30 -15.14 -1.31
N PHE A 18 -0.23 -14.17 -2.22
CA PHE A 18 -0.40 -12.76 -1.87
C PHE A 18 -1.76 -12.44 -1.22
N PRO A 19 -2.91 -12.91 -1.73
CA PRO A 19 -4.20 -12.66 -1.07
C PRO A 19 -4.29 -13.30 0.32
N VAL A 20 -3.66 -14.48 0.51
CA VAL A 20 -3.61 -15.15 1.81
C VAL A 20 -2.78 -14.35 2.81
N VAL A 21 -1.58 -13.89 2.39
CA VAL A 21 -0.73 -13.01 3.20
C VAL A 21 -1.46 -11.72 3.56
N LEU A 22 -2.16 -11.10 2.60
CA LEU A 22 -2.92 -9.89 2.83
C LEU A 22 -4.07 -10.09 3.83
N GLY A 23 -4.71 -11.27 3.82
CA GLY A 23 -5.73 -11.65 4.80
C GLY A 23 -5.20 -11.89 6.22
N CYS A 24 -3.89 -12.08 6.39
CA CYS A 24 -3.25 -12.19 7.71
C CYS A 24 -2.87 -10.84 8.32
N LEU A 25 -2.91 -9.76 7.54
CA LEU A 25 -2.58 -8.41 7.97
C LEU A 25 -3.82 -7.70 8.55
N PRO A 26 -3.66 -6.69 9.44
CA PRO A 26 -2.40 -6.14 9.96
C PRO A 26 -1.67 -7.08 10.93
N LEU A 27 -0.36 -6.88 11.08
CA LEU A 27 0.46 -7.58 12.06
C LEU A 27 -0.07 -7.29 13.48
N ARG A 28 0.09 -8.27 14.38
CA ARG A 28 -0.48 -8.21 15.74
C ARG A 28 0.55 -7.99 16.84
N GLU A 29 1.78 -8.44 16.63
CA GLU A 29 2.82 -8.50 17.67
C GLU A 29 4.13 -7.88 17.17
N ASP A 30 4.67 -8.37 16.06
CA ASP A 30 5.91 -7.87 15.48
C ASP A 30 5.62 -6.72 14.49
N PHE A 31 5.62 -5.48 14.99
CA PHE A 31 5.33 -4.31 14.16
C PHE A 31 6.54 -3.81 13.38
N GLU A 32 7.76 -4.24 13.70
CA GLU A 32 8.98 -3.83 12.97
C GLU A 32 8.94 -4.36 11.52
N GLU A 33 8.33 -5.53 11.34
CA GLU A 33 8.11 -6.17 10.04
C GLU A 33 7.10 -5.44 9.15
N ASN A 34 6.32 -4.48 9.67
CA ASN A 34 5.46 -3.66 8.80
C ASN A 34 6.30 -2.94 7.74
N SER A 35 7.49 -2.46 8.08
CA SER A 35 8.38 -1.82 7.11
C SER A 35 8.75 -2.77 5.96
N THR A 36 9.07 -4.04 6.26
CA THR A 36 9.35 -5.08 5.28
C THR A 36 8.14 -5.37 4.39
N VAL A 37 6.94 -5.45 4.98
CA VAL A 37 5.69 -5.70 4.24
C VAL A 37 5.41 -4.57 3.24
N PHE A 38 5.51 -3.30 3.66
CA PHE A 38 5.28 -2.16 2.77
C PHE A 38 6.39 -1.99 1.73
N GLU A 39 7.65 -2.31 2.05
CA GLU A 39 8.73 -2.40 1.05
C GLU A 39 8.43 -3.44 -0.02
N CYS A 40 7.92 -4.62 0.38
CA CYS A 40 7.50 -5.65 -0.57
C CYS A 40 6.37 -5.16 -1.49
N PHE A 41 5.37 -4.45 -0.95
CA PHE A 41 4.31 -3.86 -1.77
C PHE A 41 4.86 -2.84 -2.77
N LEU A 42 5.77 -1.97 -2.35
CA LEU A 42 6.42 -1.01 -3.26
C LEU A 42 7.29 -1.71 -4.32
N LYS A 43 7.99 -2.79 -3.99
CA LYS A 43 8.74 -3.57 -5.00
C LYS A 43 7.79 -4.23 -6.01
N LEU A 44 6.66 -4.77 -5.56
CA LEU A 44 5.64 -5.32 -6.45
C LEU A 44 5.04 -4.22 -7.35
N TYR A 45 4.90 -3.02 -6.81
CA TYR A 45 4.45 -1.83 -7.54
C TYR A 45 5.43 -1.44 -8.64
N GLN A 46 6.70 -1.24 -8.28
CA GLN A 46 7.78 -0.83 -9.20
C GLN A 46 8.03 -1.88 -10.29
N GLY A 47 7.88 -3.16 -9.94
CA GLY A 47 7.93 -4.27 -10.88
C GLY A 47 6.71 -4.39 -11.80
N GLN A 48 5.71 -3.50 -11.67
CA GLN A 48 4.48 -3.47 -12.47
C GLN A 48 3.74 -4.81 -12.45
N TYR A 49 3.81 -5.52 -11.32
CA TYR A 49 3.13 -6.81 -11.18
C TYR A 49 1.61 -6.58 -11.09
N PRO A 50 0.80 -7.19 -11.98
CA PRO A 50 -0.65 -6.93 -12.04
C PRO A 50 -1.39 -7.29 -10.75
N ILE A 51 -0.81 -8.17 -9.94
CA ILE A 51 -1.38 -8.64 -8.69
C ILE A 51 -1.64 -7.53 -7.69
N LEU A 52 -0.77 -6.50 -7.66
CA LEU A 52 -0.93 -5.38 -6.75
C LEU A 52 -2.10 -4.50 -7.17
N ALA A 53 -2.27 -4.25 -8.47
CA ALA A 53 -3.42 -3.51 -9.00
C ALA A 53 -4.73 -4.26 -8.73
N GLN A 54 -4.76 -5.58 -8.92
CA GLN A 54 -5.93 -6.43 -8.62
C GLN A 54 -6.32 -6.44 -7.14
N ASN A 55 -5.35 -6.21 -6.25
CA ASN A 55 -5.55 -6.18 -4.79
C ASN A 55 -5.32 -4.77 -4.21
N LEU A 56 -5.44 -3.73 -5.03
CA LEU A 56 -5.08 -2.37 -4.61
C LEU A 56 -5.97 -1.89 -3.46
N VAL A 57 -7.26 -2.21 -3.52
CA VAL A 57 -8.25 -1.84 -2.51
C VAL A 57 -7.88 -2.35 -1.10
N PRO A 58 -7.69 -3.67 -0.89
CA PRO A 58 -7.32 -4.18 0.43
C PRO A 58 -5.92 -3.72 0.87
N VAL A 59 -4.98 -3.50 -0.05
CA VAL A 59 -3.65 -2.94 0.27
C VAL A 59 -3.76 -1.51 0.80
N LEU A 60 -4.53 -0.64 0.14
CA LEU A 60 -4.74 0.74 0.60
C LEU A 60 -5.50 0.78 1.93
N ARG A 61 -6.49 -0.09 2.11
CA ARG A 61 -7.20 -0.20 3.40
C ARG A 61 -6.24 -0.58 4.53
N LEU A 62 -5.35 -1.54 4.29
CA LEU A 62 -4.33 -1.91 5.26
C LEU A 62 -3.36 -0.74 5.55
N ALA A 63 -2.90 -0.05 4.50
CA ALA A 63 -2.04 1.12 4.65
C ALA A 63 -2.69 2.18 5.57
N ALA A 64 -3.98 2.44 5.39
CA ALA A 64 -4.74 3.35 6.24
C ALA A 64 -4.90 2.87 7.69
N LEU A 65 -5.04 1.56 7.92
CA LEU A 65 -5.16 0.99 9.26
C LEU A 65 -3.85 1.09 10.05
N VAL A 66 -2.72 0.99 9.37
CA VAL A 66 -1.39 1.01 9.98
C VAL A 66 -0.84 2.44 10.11
N TYR A 67 -1.15 3.33 9.16
CA TYR A 67 -0.61 4.69 9.10
C TYR A 67 -0.87 5.51 10.37
N SER A 68 0.18 6.15 10.87
CA SER A 68 0.14 7.02 12.06
C SER A 68 -0.42 6.33 13.32
N THR A 69 -0.28 5.01 13.41
CA THR A 69 -0.59 4.23 14.61
C THR A 69 0.69 3.75 15.29
N LYS A 70 0.56 3.17 16.49
CA LYS A 70 1.69 2.52 17.19
C LYS A 70 2.32 1.34 16.43
N GLN A 71 1.69 0.88 15.35
CA GLN A 71 2.18 -0.21 14.50
C GLN A 71 3.13 0.28 13.40
N ALA A 72 3.25 1.60 13.20
CA ALA A 72 4.08 2.19 12.16
C ALA A 72 5.16 3.09 12.78
N ASP A 73 6.41 2.73 12.53
CA ASP A 73 7.54 3.63 12.74
C ASP A 73 7.64 4.67 11.61
N ASP A 74 8.56 5.62 11.74
CA ASP A 74 8.76 6.69 10.74
C ASP A 74 9.08 6.14 9.35
N LYS A 75 9.83 5.03 9.29
CA LYS A 75 10.17 4.35 8.04
C LYS A 75 8.91 3.76 7.38
N THR A 76 8.11 3.01 8.14
CA THR A 76 6.85 2.43 7.68
C THR A 76 5.89 3.53 7.20
N ASN A 77 5.77 4.62 7.95
CA ASN A 77 4.91 5.75 7.55
C ASN A 77 5.36 6.37 6.22
N LYS A 78 6.67 6.52 5.97
CA LYS A 78 7.20 7.00 4.68
C LYS A 78 6.89 6.04 3.53
N LEU A 79 7.03 4.73 3.76
CA LEU A 79 6.70 3.71 2.76
C LEU A 79 5.20 3.72 2.42
N ILE A 80 4.34 3.87 3.43
CA ILE A 80 2.89 4.03 3.24
C ILE A 80 2.57 5.30 2.44
N GLN A 81 3.19 6.43 2.78
CA GLN A 81 3.03 7.70 2.06
C GLN A 81 3.40 7.55 0.58
N GLU A 82 4.53 6.91 0.28
CA GLU A 82 4.97 6.64 -1.10
C GLU A 82 3.98 5.74 -1.85
N LEU A 83 3.49 4.68 -1.19
CA LEU A 83 2.54 3.74 -1.78
C LEU A 83 1.20 4.42 -2.09
N VAL A 84 0.65 5.19 -1.14
CA VAL A 84 -0.61 5.93 -1.29
C VAL A 84 -0.48 7.01 -2.37
N SER A 85 0.63 7.76 -2.37
CA SER A 85 0.92 8.79 -3.38
C SER A 85 0.98 8.17 -4.79
N SER A 86 1.74 7.08 -4.94
CA SER A 86 1.87 6.37 -6.22
C SER A 86 0.53 5.82 -6.69
N ALA A 87 -0.23 5.17 -5.79
CA ALA A 87 -1.55 4.64 -6.12
C ALA A 87 -2.55 5.72 -6.53
N SER A 88 -2.56 6.87 -5.84
CA SER A 88 -3.44 7.99 -6.17
C SER A 88 -3.15 8.60 -7.54
N ARG A 89 -1.88 8.55 -7.97
CA ARG A 89 -1.43 9.06 -9.27
C ARG A 89 -1.70 8.07 -10.40
N ASP A 90 -1.31 6.81 -10.20
CA ASP A 90 -1.29 5.83 -11.30
C ASP A 90 -2.60 5.02 -11.40
N PHE A 91 -3.41 5.00 -10.34
CA PHE A 91 -4.72 4.32 -10.26
C PHE A 91 -5.84 5.23 -9.73
N SER A 92 -5.87 6.48 -10.19
CA SER A 92 -6.75 7.54 -9.68
C SER A 92 -8.24 7.17 -9.62
N GLU A 93 -8.78 6.49 -10.64
CA GLU A 93 -10.17 6.03 -10.64
C GLU A 93 -10.46 5.04 -9.51
N GLN A 94 -9.62 4.01 -9.37
CA GLN A 94 -9.76 2.99 -8.32
C GLN A 94 -9.58 3.60 -6.93
N PHE A 95 -8.62 4.52 -6.78
CA PHE A 95 -8.38 5.26 -5.55
C PHE A 95 -9.60 6.11 -5.16
N ASN A 96 -10.18 6.84 -6.10
CA ASN A 96 -11.37 7.65 -5.85
C ASN A 96 -12.60 6.81 -5.52
N SER A 97 -12.83 5.70 -6.23
CA SER A 97 -13.90 4.76 -5.91
C SER A 97 -13.73 4.15 -4.52
N LEU A 98 -12.50 3.79 -4.14
CA LEU A 98 -12.17 3.30 -2.82
C LEU A 98 -12.52 4.33 -1.75
N VAL A 99 -12.07 5.57 -1.92
CA VAL A 99 -12.34 6.68 -0.99
C VAL A 99 -13.84 6.93 -0.81
N GLN A 100 -14.66 6.74 -1.85
CA GLN A 100 -16.11 6.90 -1.75
C GLN A 100 -16.82 5.73 -1.06
N SER A 101 -16.21 4.54 -1.09
CA SER A 101 -16.79 3.30 -0.56
C SER A 101 -16.40 2.96 0.87
N LEU A 102 -15.32 3.56 1.39
CA LEU A 102 -14.75 3.24 2.70
C LEU A 102 -15.30 4.12 3.83
N GLU A 103 -15.12 3.65 5.05
CA GLU A 103 -15.47 4.40 6.26
C GLU A 103 -14.70 5.73 6.34
N PRO A 104 -15.33 6.82 6.83
CA PRO A 104 -14.73 8.15 6.84
C PRO A 104 -13.41 8.24 7.62
N GLU A 105 -13.24 7.42 8.66
CA GLU A 105 -11.97 7.34 9.41
C GLU A 105 -10.82 6.80 8.54
N ILE A 106 -11.08 5.78 7.73
CA ILE A 106 -10.10 5.16 6.85
C ILE A 106 -9.73 6.13 5.73
N VAL A 107 -10.74 6.80 5.16
CA VAL A 107 -10.55 7.87 4.17
C VAL A 107 -9.68 8.99 4.72
N ALA A 108 -9.97 9.47 5.93
CA ALA A 108 -9.20 10.54 6.56
C ALA A 108 -7.72 10.16 6.73
N ARG A 109 -7.42 8.91 7.12
CA ARG A 109 -6.03 8.42 7.21
C ARG A 109 -5.34 8.33 5.86
N LEU A 110 -6.03 7.87 4.81
CA LEU A 110 -5.48 7.84 3.45
C LEU A 110 -5.19 9.25 2.93
N GLN A 111 -6.11 10.19 3.15
CA GLN A 111 -5.91 11.59 2.76
C GLN A 111 -4.76 12.23 3.55
N ALA A 112 -4.63 11.93 4.86
CA ALA A 112 -3.51 12.40 5.66
C ALA A 112 -2.17 11.82 5.20
N ALA A 113 -2.12 10.54 4.82
CA ALA A 113 -0.93 9.93 4.22
C ALA A 113 -0.58 10.57 2.88
N LEU A 114 -1.58 10.81 2.02
CA LEU A 114 -1.38 11.46 0.73
C LEU A 114 -0.87 12.90 0.88
N ALA A 115 -1.46 13.66 1.81
CA ALA A 115 -1.04 15.04 2.10
C ALA A 115 0.38 15.11 2.67
N ALA A 116 0.77 14.15 3.52
CA ALA A 116 2.11 14.07 4.08
C ALA A 116 3.16 13.60 3.06
N ALA A 117 2.75 12.87 2.02
CA ALA A 117 3.62 12.44 0.92
C ALA A 117 3.98 13.58 -0.05
N ALA A 118 3.16 14.64 -0.11
CA ALA A 118 3.47 15.83 -0.88
C ALA A 118 4.58 16.64 -0.17
N PRO A 119 5.62 17.12 -0.88
CA PRO A 119 6.57 18.05 -0.28
C PRO A 119 5.79 19.28 0.20
N ALA A 120 5.91 19.61 1.48
CA ALA A 120 5.23 20.70 2.16
C ALA A 120 5.05 21.94 1.26
N THR A 121 3.84 22.16 0.76
CA THR A 121 3.40 23.52 0.43
C THR A 121 2.63 24.02 1.63
N SER A 122 3.35 24.73 2.49
CA SER A 122 2.81 25.62 3.51
C SER A 122 1.57 26.37 3.02
N PRO A 123 0.47 26.44 3.78
CA PRO A 123 -0.36 27.63 3.75
C PRO A 123 0.42 28.70 4.52
N THR A 124 1.18 29.51 3.77
CA THR A 124 1.68 30.78 4.27
C THR A 124 0.46 31.58 4.70
N ALA A 125 0.38 31.83 6.01
CA ALA A 125 -0.52 32.81 6.57
C ALA A 125 -0.36 34.15 5.82
N SER A 126 -1.45 34.69 5.31
CA SER A 126 -1.67 36.12 5.06
C SER A 126 -3.17 36.36 4.90
#